data_AF-A0A3B8RKC5-F1
#
_entry.id   AF-A0A3B8RKC5-F1
#
_cell.length_a   1.000
_cell.length_b   1.000
_cell.length_c   1.000
_cell.angle_alpha   90.00
_cell.angle_beta   90.00
_cell.angle_gamma   90.00
#
_symmetry.space_group_name_H-M   'P 1'
#
loop_
_entity.id
_entity.type
_entity.pdbx_description
1 polymer ?
#
loop_
_entity_poly.entity_id
_entity_poly.type
_entity_poly.pdbx_seq_one_letter_code
_entity_poly.pdbx_strand_id
1 'polypeptide(L)'
;MEVTKKKVSLLRQSFPLFLGFIIVLLAVANFYLILQGVYGIFTSDELIPNINTLHTFFTSQKQKVAILNSIYTKNLLPEGSTWLEDNLKTWEKFTNNFGYEYEIISDDLIETNGLSEFDLLILPGSKSLSDKEIIRIKKYLEQGGNVLATSGTASYSNDGKWRGWNFFSEVFGIRFAKEIKSDEISKVHTIRGGLPLTANIPAG
;
A
#
# COMPACT_ATOMS: atom_id res chain seq x y z
N MET A 1 -12.26 -59.65 -42.59
CA MET A 1 -11.47 -59.10 -41.46
C MET A 1 -12.21 -57.85 -40.99
N GLU A 2 -13.14 -58.01 -40.06
CA GLU A 2 -14.07 -56.94 -39.66
C GLU A 2 -13.57 -56.33 -38.34
N VAL A 3 -13.11 -55.08 -38.40
CA VAL A 3 -12.64 -54.33 -37.22
C VAL A 3 -13.86 -53.74 -36.52
N THR A 4 -14.33 -54.42 -35.48
CA THR A 4 -15.41 -53.93 -34.61
C THR A 4 -14.92 -52.72 -33.81
N LYS A 5 -15.29 -51.51 -34.26
CA LYS A 5 -15.08 -50.27 -33.51
C LYS A 5 -15.93 -50.30 -32.23
N LYS A 6 -15.30 -50.59 -31.08
CA LYS A 6 -15.90 -50.41 -29.75
C LYS A 6 -16.34 -48.95 -29.58
N LYS A 7 -17.65 -48.70 -29.54
CA LYS A 7 -18.23 -47.43 -29.07
C LYS A 7 -17.84 -47.24 -27.60
N VAL A 8 -16.78 -46.48 -27.35
CA VAL A 8 -16.45 -46.02 -26.00
C VAL A 8 -17.55 -45.05 -25.58
N SER A 9 -18.26 -45.39 -24.50
CA SER A 9 -19.35 -44.57 -23.96
C SER A 9 -18.87 -43.14 -23.68
N LEU A 10 -19.60 -42.14 -24.18
CA LEU A 10 -19.36 -40.70 -23.98
C LEU A 10 -19.14 -40.32 -22.50
N LEU A 11 -19.72 -41.08 -21.55
CA LEU A 11 -19.49 -40.91 -20.11
C LEU A 11 -18.03 -41.17 -19.69
N ARG A 12 -17.32 -42.11 -20.33
CA ARG A 12 -15.91 -42.39 -20.00
C ARG A 12 -14.96 -41.31 -20.48
N GLN A 13 -15.31 -40.58 -21.54
CA GLN A 13 -14.50 -39.46 -22.05
C GLN A 13 -14.76 -38.14 -21.33
N SER A 14 -15.97 -37.93 -20.80
CA SER A 14 -16.35 -36.69 -20.11
C SER A 14 -15.97 -36.66 -18.62
N PHE A 15 -15.84 -37.83 -17.98
CA PHE A 15 -15.45 -37.93 -16.57
C PHE A 15 -14.09 -37.28 -16.23
N PRO A 16 -13.00 -37.48 -17.01
CA PRO A 16 -11.72 -36.82 -16.73
C PRO A 16 -11.78 -35.30 -16.87
N LEU A 17 -12.57 -34.79 -17.83
CA LEU A 17 -12.77 -33.35 -18.02
C LEU A 17 -13.52 -32.73 -16.84
N PHE A 18 -14.56 -33.40 -16.37
CA PHE A 18 -15.32 -32.97 -15.20
C PHE A 18 -14.46 -32.97 -13.93
N LEU A 19 -13.67 -34.03 -13.72
CA LEU A 19 -12.74 -34.12 -12.60
C LEU A 19 -11.66 -33.03 -12.67
N GLY A 20 -11.11 -32.77 -13.87
CA GLY A 20 -10.17 -31.68 -14.10
C GLY A 20 -10.77 -30.30 -13.79
N PHE A 21 -12.02 -30.06 -14.17
CA PHE A 21 -12.73 -28.83 -13.85
C PHE A 21 -12.92 -28.63 -12.34
N ILE A 22 -13.27 -29.70 -11.60
CA ILE A 22 -13.36 -29.65 -10.13
C ILE A 22 -12.00 -29.32 -9.51
N ILE A 23 -10.92 -29.93 -10.00
CA ILE A 23 -9.56 -29.66 -9.49
C ILE A 23 -9.19 -28.18 -9.71
N VAL A 24 -9.49 -27.62 -10.87
CA VAL A 24 -9.26 -26.19 -11.16
C VAL A 24 -10.07 -25.31 -10.22
N LEU A 25 -11.36 -25.61 -10.02
CA LEU A 25 -12.20 -24.86 -9.08
C LEU A 25 -11.66 -24.90 -7.65
N LEU A 26 -11.22 -26.07 -7.17
CA LEU A 26 -10.60 -26.22 -5.86
C LEU A 26 -9.28 -25.46 -5.75
N ALA A 27 -8.47 -25.45 -6.81
CA ALA A 27 -7.23 -24.69 -6.86
C ALA A 27 -7.50 -23.17 -6.78
N VAL A 28 -8.48 -22.67 -7.53
CA VAL A 28 -8.91 -21.26 -7.48
C VAL A 28 -9.46 -20.90 -6.10
N ALA A 29 -10.28 -21.77 -5.50
CA ALA A 29 -10.81 -21.55 -4.15
C ALA A 29 -9.70 -21.52 -3.09
N ASN A 30 -8.73 -22.44 -3.15
CA ASN A 30 -7.57 -22.42 -2.26
C ASN A 30 -6.73 -21.15 -2.44
N PHE A 31 -6.49 -20.73 -3.68
CA PHE A 31 -5.79 -19.49 -3.96
C PHE A 31 -6.53 -18.27 -3.39
N TYR A 32 -7.85 -18.23 -3.53
CA TYR A 32 -8.70 -17.18 -2.96
C TYR A 32 -8.63 -17.14 -1.42
N LEU A 33 -8.65 -18.30 -0.76
CA LEU A 33 -8.49 -18.40 0.70
C LEU A 33 -7.10 -17.95 1.17
N ILE A 34 -6.05 -18.27 0.40
CA ILE A 34 -4.69 -17.79 0.68
C ILE A 34 -4.65 -16.26 0.55
N LEU A 35 -5.25 -15.70 -0.50
CA LEU A 35 -5.35 -14.26 -0.66
C LEU A 35 -6.07 -13.63 0.53
N GLN A 36 -7.22 -14.17 0.97
CA GLN A 36 -7.94 -13.66 2.14
C GLN A 36 -7.11 -13.75 3.43
N GLY A 37 -6.33 -14.82 3.59
CA GLY A 37 -5.43 -14.97 4.73
C GLY A 37 -4.26 -13.98 4.73
N VAL A 38 -3.80 -13.55 3.55
CA VAL A 38 -2.67 -12.62 3.40
C VAL A 38 -3.11 -11.16 3.41
N TYR A 39 -4.20 -10.84 2.72
CA TYR A 39 -4.66 -9.47 2.45
C TYR A 39 -5.87 -9.05 3.29
N GLY A 40 -6.48 -9.96 4.07
CA GLY A 40 -7.69 -9.68 4.85
C GLY A 40 -8.98 -9.91 4.06
N ILE A 41 -10.10 -9.45 4.62
CA ILE A 41 -11.42 -9.58 3.99
C ILE A 41 -11.53 -8.52 2.88
N PHE A 42 -11.62 -8.96 1.63
CA PHE A 42 -11.86 -8.11 0.45
C PHE A 42 -13.10 -8.58 -0.31
N THR A 43 -13.74 -7.69 -1.05
CA THR A 43 -14.87 -8.03 -1.92
C THR A 43 -14.40 -8.55 -3.28
N SER A 44 -15.23 -9.33 -3.99
CA SER A 44 -14.89 -9.83 -5.33
C SER A 44 -14.71 -8.70 -6.35
N ASP A 45 -15.34 -7.56 -6.11
CA ASP A 45 -15.31 -6.41 -7.00
C ASP A 45 -13.96 -5.66 -6.89
N GLU A 46 -13.30 -5.73 -5.73
CA GLU A 46 -11.94 -5.20 -5.52
C GLU A 46 -10.85 -6.02 -6.24
N LEU A 47 -11.14 -7.27 -6.59
CA LEU A 47 -10.18 -8.17 -7.25
C LEU A 47 -10.16 -8.04 -8.76
N ILE A 48 -11.19 -7.46 -9.37
CA ILE A 48 -11.25 -7.30 -10.82
C ILE A 48 -10.37 -6.10 -11.17
N PRO A 49 -9.21 -6.31 -11.83
CA PRO A 49 -8.34 -5.20 -12.16
C PRO A 49 -9.04 -4.30 -13.17
N ASN A 50 -9.05 -3.00 -12.90
CA ASN A 50 -9.56 -2.02 -13.85
C ASN A 50 -8.68 -2.05 -15.11
N ILE A 51 -9.30 -2.19 -16.29
CA ILE A 51 -8.59 -2.23 -17.58
C ILE A 51 -7.69 -1.02 -17.79
N ASN A 52 -8.09 0.15 -17.27
CA ASN A 52 -7.26 1.34 -17.31
C ASN A 52 -5.99 1.16 -16.46
N THR A 53 -6.10 0.56 -15.28
CA THR A 53 -4.97 0.24 -14.39
C THR A 53 -4.01 -0.77 -15.00
N LEU A 54 -4.54 -1.79 -15.70
CA LEU A 54 -3.71 -2.73 -16.46
C LEU A 54 -2.97 -2.01 -17.59
N HIS A 55 -3.66 -1.12 -18.30
CA HIS A 55 -3.04 -0.32 -19.35
C HIS A 55 -1.91 0.54 -18.78
N THR A 56 -2.10 1.24 -17.66
CA THR A 56 -1.01 2.00 -16.97
C THR A 56 0.12 1.11 -16.47
N PHE A 57 -0.15 -0.15 -16.09
CA PHE A 57 0.92 -1.08 -15.71
C PHE A 57 1.78 -1.49 -16.92
N PHE A 58 1.16 -1.69 -18.08
CA PHE A 58 1.87 -2.11 -19.30
C PHE A 58 2.42 -0.94 -20.13
N THR A 59 1.85 0.25 -20.02
CA THR A 59 2.46 1.47 -20.55
C THR A 59 3.38 2.03 -19.49
N SER A 60 4.70 2.05 -19.73
CA SER A 60 5.73 2.61 -18.86
C SER A 60 5.61 4.12 -18.63
N GLN A 61 4.43 4.62 -18.28
CA GLN A 61 4.22 5.98 -17.84
C GLN A 61 5.04 6.16 -16.56
N LYS A 62 5.92 7.17 -16.56
CA LYS A 62 6.72 7.49 -15.38
C LYS A 62 5.76 7.79 -14.24
N GLN A 63 5.92 7.07 -13.14
CA GLN A 63 5.11 7.30 -11.94
C GLN A 63 5.37 8.73 -11.44
N LYS A 64 4.30 9.49 -11.20
CA LYS A 64 4.37 10.84 -10.65
C LYS A 64 4.22 10.77 -9.12
N VAL A 65 5.25 11.18 -8.40
CA VAL A 65 5.33 11.09 -6.93
C VAL A 65 5.13 12.47 -6.30
N ALA A 66 4.21 12.59 -5.35
CA ALA A 66 4.11 13.76 -4.48
C ALA A 66 4.91 13.54 -3.19
N ILE A 67 5.67 14.53 -2.75
CA ILE A 67 6.35 14.55 -1.45
C ILE A 67 5.83 15.74 -0.64
N LEU A 68 5.18 15.48 0.49
CA LEU A 68 4.60 16.55 1.30
C LEU A 68 5.65 17.32 2.11
N ASN A 69 5.78 18.62 1.83
CA ASN A 69 6.46 19.58 2.69
C ASN A 69 5.44 20.25 3.62
N SER A 70 5.23 19.67 4.80
CA SER A 70 4.19 20.11 5.74
C SER A 70 4.64 21.29 6.60
N ILE A 71 4.03 22.46 6.38
CA ILE A 71 4.22 23.63 7.23
C ILE A 71 3.66 23.41 8.63
N TYR A 72 2.58 22.62 8.76
CA TYR A 72 2.04 22.26 10.07
C TYR A 72 3.03 21.46 10.89
N THR A 73 3.74 20.52 10.25
CA THR A 73 4.83 19.78 10.89
C THR A 73 5.98 20.70 11.24
N LYS A 74 6.37 21.61 10.34
CA LYS A 74 7.42 22.61 10.62
C LYS A 74 7.10 23.45 11.86
N ASN A 75 5.87 23.93 11.98
CA ASN A 75 5.41 24.78 13.08
C ASN A 75 5.31 24.04 14.42
N LEU A 76 5.10 22.72 14.39
CA LEU A 76 5.08 21.88 15.59
C LEU A 76 6.50 21.67 16.17
N LEU A 77 7.52 21.69 15.32
CA LEU A 77 8.88 21.35 15.71
C LEU A 77 9.55 22.51 16.47
N PRO A 78 10.54 22.21 17.35
CA PRO A 78 11.34 23.24 17.99
C PRO A 78 12.04 24.13 16.95
N GLU A 79 12.24 25.41 17.30
CA GLU A 79 13.00 26.34 16.47
C GLU A 79 14.40 25.78 16.16
N GLY A 80 14.82 25.87 14.89
CA GLY A 80 16.09 25.32 14.42
C GLY A 80 16.09 23.81 14.13
N SER A 81 14.99 23.10 14.33
CA SER A 81 14.88 21.67 13.99
C SER A 81 15.02 21.43 12.48
N THR A 82 15.98 20.60 12.08
CA THR A 82 16.20 20.16 10.69
C THR A 82 15.36 18.95 10.28
N TRP A 83 14.60 18.36 11.22
CA TRP A 83 13.86 17.11 11.02
C TRP A 83 13.09 17.03 9.70
N LEU A 84 12.29 18.04 9.38
CA LEU A 84 11.48 18.05 8.16
C LEU A 84 12.35 18.12 6.91
N GLU A 85 13.33 19.02 6.89
CA GLU A 85 14.23 19.21 5.75
C GLU A 85 15.09 17.97 5.48
N ASP A 86 15.58 17.30 6.52
CA ASP A 86 16.38 16.09 6.40
C ASP A 86 15.56 14.92 5.85
N ASN A 87 14.30 14.79 6.28
CA ASN A 87 13.38 13.78 5.76
C ASN A 87 13.01 14.08 4.29
N LEU A 88 12.73 15.34 3.94
CA LEU A 88 12.45 15.75 2.56
C LEU A 88 13.62 15.41 1.64
N LYS A 89 14.83 15.88 1.96
CA LYS A 89 16.05 15.61 1.17
C LYS A 89 16.32 14.12 1.01
N THR A 90 16.05 13.32 2.03
CA THR A 90 16.19 11.86 1.96
C THR A 90 15.27 11.27 0.90
N TRP A 91 14.00 11.66 0.91
CA TRP A 91 13.03 11.19 -0.07
C TRP A 91 13.27 11.74 -1.47
N GLU A 92 13.64 13.01 -1.61
CA GLU A 92 14.06 13.59 -2.90
C GLU A 92 15.24 12.83 -3.51
N LYS A 93 16.26 12.53 -2.70
CA LYS A 93 17.42 11.75 -3.15
C LYS A 93 17.00 10.33 -3.54
N PHE A 94 16.14 9.70 -2.75
CA PHE A 94 15.65 8.36 -3.04
C PHE A 94 14.86 8.34 -4.36
N THR A 95 13.83 9.16 -4.51
CA THR A 95 12.99 9.20 -5.71
C THR A 95 13.81 9.51 -6.96
N ASN A 96 14.74 10.47 -6.87
CA ASN A 96 15.62 10.83 -7.98
C ASN A 96 16.57 9.67 -8.38
N ASN A 97 17.14 8.95 -7.41
CA ASN A 97 18.02 7.81 -7.70
C ASN A 97 17.32 6.68 -8.46
N PHE A 98 16.01 6.52 -8.27
CA PHE A 98 15.20 5.54 -9.00
C PHE A 98 14.63 6.10 -10.33
N GLY A 99 14.89 7.37 -10.65
CA GLY A 99 14.45 7.99 -11.90
C GLY A 99 12.96 8.32 -11.96
N TYR A 100 12.28 8.38 -10.80
CA TYR A 100 10.88 8.78 -10.71
C TYR A 100 10.74 10.30 -10.86
N GLU A 101 9.66 10.72 -11.52
CA GLU A 101 9.26 12.13 -11.51
C GLU A 101 8.61 12.44 -10.16
N TYR A 102 9.05 13.51 -9.50
CA TYR A 102 8.47 13.89 -8.23
C TYR A 102 8.23 15.40 -8.13
N GLU A 103 7.26 15.76 -7.30
CA GLU A 103 6.89 17.12 -6.99
C GLU A 103 6.83 17.31 -5.47
N ILE A 104 7.42 18.39 -4.97
CA ILE A 104 7.27 18.78 -3.56
C ILE A 104 6.00 19.60 -3.45
N ILE A 105 5.03 19.10 -2.70
CA ILE A 105 3.71 19.72 -2.54
C ILE A 105 3.54 20.34 -1.15
N SER A 106 2.69 21.35 -1.02
CA SER A 106 2.31 21.97 0.25
C SER A 106 1.03 21.37 0.83
N ASP A 107 0.76 21.64 2.11
CA ASP A 107 -0.48 21.28 2.79
C ASP A 107 -1.70 21.85 2.03
N ASP A 108 -1.62 23.09 1.54
CA ASP A 108 -2.68 23.76 0.78
C ASP A 108 -3.09 22.98 -0.48
N LEU A 109 -2.12 22.41 -1.21
CA LEU A 109 -2.41 21.64 -2.42
C LEU A 109 -3.28 20.42 -2.11
N ILE A 110 -3.00 19.74 -0.99
CA ILE A 110 -3.80 18.60 -0.52
C ILE A 110 -5.22 19.07 -0.15
N GLU A 111 -5.33 20.22 0.52
CA GLU A 111 -6.61 20.75 0.99
C GLU A 111 -7.52 21.24 -0.16
N THR A 112 -6.96 21.86 -1.20
CA THR A 112 -7.72 22.53 -2.27
C THR A 112 -7.78 21.75 -3.58
N ASN A 113 -6.63 21.33 -4.11
CA ASN A 113 -6.50 20.82 -5.49
C ASN A 113 -6.59 19.29 -5.54
N GLY A 114 -6.30 18.62 -4.42
CA GLY A 114 -6.37 17.16 -4.30
C GLY A 114 -5.13 16.46 -4.83
N LEU A 115 -5.20 15.13 -4.88
CA LEU A 115 -4.04 14.25 -5.09
C LEU A 115 -4.15 13.38 -6.35
N SER A 116 -5.18 13.59 -7.18
CA SER A 116 -5.56 12.67 -8.26
C SER A 116 -4.56 12.56 -9.41
N GLU A 117 -3.64 13.52 -9.54
CA GLU A 117 -2.59 13.49 -10.56
C GLU A 117 -1.34 12.69 -10.15
N PHE A 118 -1.24 12.29 -8.87
CA PHE A 118 -0.10 11.58 -8.33
C PHE A 118 -0.41 10.11 -8.14
N ASP A 119 0.52 9.24 -8.52
CA ASP A 119 0.42 7.80 -8.32
C ASP A 119 0.79 7.39 -6.89
N LEU A 120 1.64 8.19 -6.25
CA LEU A 120 2.14 7.96 -4.90
C LEU A 120 2.27 9.28 -4.14
N LEU A 121 1.70 9.33 -2.93
CA LEU A 121 1.95 10.38 -1.96
C LEU A 121 2.92 9.87 -0.89
N ILE A 122 4.01 10.60 -0.69
CA ILE A 122 4.97 10.39 0.39
C ILE A 122 4.71 11.42 1.48
N LEU A 123 4.53 10.94 2.71
CA LEU A 123 4.38 11.72 3.95
C LEU A 123 5.67 11.58 4.78
N PRO A 124 6.70 12.40 4.50
CA PRO A 124 8.05 12.24 5.03
C PRO A 124 8.13 12.73 6.49
N GLY A 125 7.75 11.88 7.44
CA GLY A 125 7.76 12.25 8.86
C GLY A 125 6.81 13.41 9.18
N SER A 126 5.72 13.57 8.41
CA SER A 126 4.70 14.63 8.54
C SER A 126 3.87 14.43 9.82
N LYS A 127 4.44 14.81 10.97
CA LYS A 127 3.85 14.56 12.31
C LYS A 127 2.51 15.26 12.53
N SER A 128 2.32 16.41 11.88
CA SER A 128 1.15 17.26 12.04
C SER A 128 0.43 17.41 10.71
N LEU A 129 -0.88 17.16 10.70
CA LEU A 129 -1.77 17.33 9.55
C LEU A 129 -3.11 17.94 10.00
N SER A 130 -3.76 18.70 9.11
CA SER A 130 -5.11 19.22 9.32
C SER A 130 -6.18 18.13 9.15
N ASP A 131 -7.39 18.38 9.66
CA ASP A 131 -8.52 17.46 9.45
C ASP A 131 -8.88 17.33 7.96
N LYS A 132 -8.73 18.42 7.20
CA LYS A 132 -8.98 18.43 5.76
C LYS A 132 -7.97 17.54 5.04
N GLU A 133 -6.69 17.65 5.36
CA GLU A 133 -5.66 16.79 4.78
C GLU A 133 -5.94 15.32 5.05
N ILE A 134 -6.27 14.95 6.29
CA ILE A 134 -6.60 13.56 6.65
C ILE A 134 -7.78 13.04 5.82
N ILE A 135 -8.86 13.82 5.69
CA ILE A 135 -10.02 13.43 4.88
C ILE A 135 -9.64 13.26 3.40
N ARG A 136 -8.83 14.16 2.85
CA ARG A 136 -8.39 14.13 1.46
C ARG A 136 -7.47 12.94 1.17
N ILE A 137 -6.55 12.63 2.08
CA ILE A 137 -5.63 11.49 1.98
C ILE A 137 -6.41 10.18 2.03
N LYS A 138 -7.37 10.04 2.95
CA LYS A 138 -8.25 8.86 3.00
C LYS A 138 -9.06 8.68 1.73
N LYS A 139 -9.65 9.77 1.22
CA LYS A 139 -10.38 9.73 -0.04
C LYS A 139 -9.48 9.35 -1.22
N TYR A 140 -8.23 9.83 -1.24
CA TYR A 140 -7.25 9.46 -2.25
C TYR A 140 -6.94 7.96 -2.22
N LEU A 141 -6.77 7.37 -1.03
CA LEU A 141 -6.62 5.91 -0.86
C LEU A 141 -7.87 5.13 -1.31
N GLU A 142 -9.06 5.58 -0.94
CA GLU A 142 -10.33 4.96 -1.37
C GLU A 142 -10.49 4.98 -2.90
N GLN A 143 -9.86 5.94 -3.59
CA GLN A 143 -9.84 6.06 -5.05
C GLN A 143 -8.73 5.23 -5.72
N GLY A 144 -7.97 4.45 -4.96
CA GLY A 144 -6.86 3.63 -5.46
C GLY A 144 -5.50 4.33 -5.50
N GLY A 145 -5.38 5.52 -4.90
CA GLY A 145 -4.12 6.20 -4.68
C GLY A 145 -3.23 5.47 -3.67
N ASN A 146 -1.92 5.73 -3.70
CA ASN A 146 -0.96 5.07 -2.81
C ASN A 146 -0.35 6.06 -1.84
N VAL A 147 -0.26 5.69 -0.55
CA VAL A 147 0.35 6.55 0.47
C VAL A 147 1.49 5.81 1.16
N LEU A 148 2.66 6.44 1.22
CA LEU A 148 3.80 6.00 1.99
C LEU A 148 4.04 6.99 3.13
N ALA A 149 3.93 6.52 4.38
CA ALA A 149 4.18 7.32 5.57
C ALA A 149 5.37 6.81 6.37
N THR A 150 6.16 7.72 6.94
CA THR A 150 7.28 7.38 7.83
C THR A 150 7.17 8.05 9.19
N SER A 151 7.78 7.44 10.21
CA SER A 151 7.79 7.96 11.59
C SER A 151 6.37 8.09 12.19
N GLY A 152 6.11 9.12 13.01
CA GLY A 152 4.80 9.36 13.64
C GLY A 152 3.91 10.29 12.84
N THR A 153 3.59 9.93 11.59
CA THR A 153 2.73 10.73 10.70
C THR A 153 1.34 10.97 11.31
N ALA A 154 0.80 12.18 11.11
CA ALA A 154 -0.56 12.56 11.52
C ALA A 154 -0.90 12.34 13.02
N SER A 155 0.12 12.27 13.89
CA SER A 155 -0.08 12.06 15.32
C SER A 155 -0.48 13.34 16.06
N TYR A 156 -0.35 14.49 15.39
CA TYR A 156 -0.75 15.81 15.86
C TYR A 156 -1.71 16.48 14.86
N SER A 157 -2.54 17.39 15.36
CA SER A 157 -3.31 18.33 14.54
C SER A 157 -2.45 19.49 14.03
N ASN A 158 -2.97 20.21 13.04
CA ASN A 158 -2.37 21.45 12.53
C ASN A 158 -2.18 22.54 13.60
N ASP A 159 -2.96 22.55 14.69
CA ASP A 159 -2.77 23.42 15.85
C ASP A 159 -1.89 22.81 16.97
N GLY A 160 -1.25 21.68 16.69
CA GLY A 160 -0.26 21.04 17.58
C GLY A 160 -0.84 20.20 18.72
N LYS A 161 -2.14 19.92 18.72
CA LYS A 161 -2.77 19.02 19.69
C LYS A 161 -2.44 17.56 19.37
N TRP A 162 -2.07 16.81 20.40
CA TRP A 162 -1.87 15.37 20.30
C TRP A 162 -3.17 14.65 19.93
N ARG A 163 -3.14 13.84 18.86
CA ARG A 163 -4.28 13.07 18.34
C ARG A 163 -4.15 11.57 18.56
N GLY A 164 -3.00 11.10 19.05
CA GLY A 164 -2.73 9.67 19.16
C GLY A 164 -2.48 9.02 17.80
N TRP A 165 -2.77 7.73 17.71
CA TRP A 165 -2.36 6.87 16.60
C TRP A 165 -3.53 6.46 15.67
N ASN A 166 -4.67 7.14 15.75
CA ASN A 166 -5.89 6.74 15.04
C ASN A 166 -5.69 6.71 13.52
N PHE A 167 -4.93 7.66 12.96
CA PHE A 167 -4.60 7.68 11.54
C PHE A 167 -3.96 6.35 11.09
N PHE A 168 -3.03 5.81 11.87
CA PHE A 168 -2.37 4.54 11.53
C PHE A 168 -3.32 3.35 11.56
N SER A 169 -4.24 3.33 12.52
CA SER A 169 -5.24 2.26 12.62
C SER A 169 -6.25 2.32 11.47
N GLU A 170 -6.66 3.51 11.08
CA GLU A 170 -7.65 3.70 10.02
C GLU A 170 -7.06 3.54 8.61
N VAL A 171 -5.83 4.01 8.39
CA VAL A 171 -5.21 4.03 7.05
C VAL A 171 -4.36 2.80 6.78
N PHE A 172 -3.61 2.30 7.77
CA PHE A 172 -2.68 1.19 7.58
C PHE A 172 -3.11 -0.09 8.29
N GLY A 173 -4.24 -0.09 9.00
CA GLY A 173 -4.71 -1.24 9.76
C GLY A 173 -3.79 -1.65 10.92
N ILE A 174 -2.87 -0.78 11.34
CA ILE A 174 -1.93 -1.07 12.44
C ILE A 174 -2.37 -0.42 13.75
N ARG A 175 -2.15 -1.10 14.86
CA ARG A 175 -2.48 -0.60 16.20
C ARG A 175 -1.22 -0.34 16.99
N PHE A 176 -1.15 0.83 17.60
CA PHE A 176 -0.09 1.12 18.56
C PHE A 176 -0.21 0.15 19.74
N ALA A 177 0.85 -0.63 19.97
CA ALA A 177 0.88 -1.63 21.03
C ALA A 177 1.44 -1.04 22.33
N LYS A 178 2.65 -0.50 22.27
CA LYS A 178 3.31 0.15 23.40
C LYS A 178 4.48 1.01 22.93
N GLU A 179 4.87 1.94 23.77
CA GLU A 179 6.17 2.60 23.67
C GLU A 179 7.25 1.68 24.26
N ILE A 180 8.36 1.52 23.54
CA ILE A 180 9.49 0.71 23.99
C ILE A 180 10.41 1.63 24.78
N LYS A 181 10.69 1.27 26.04
CA LYS A 181 11.62 2.04 26.87
C LYS A 181 13.07 1.78 26.45
N SER A 182 13.95 2.73 26.70
CA SER A 182 15.37 2.63 26.34
C SER A 182 16.10 1.47 27.04
N ASP A 183 15.61 1.02 28.19
CA ASP A 183 16.13 -0.11 28.95
C ASP A 183 15.45 -1.46 28.60
N GLU A 184 14.48 -1.44 27.68
CA GLU A 184 13.67 -2.62 27.35
C GLU A 184 14.28 -3.42 26.19
N ILE A 185 14.79 -4.62 26.49
CA ILE A 185 15.25 -5.59 25.49
C ILE A 185 14.04 -6.38 24.96
N SER A 186 13.10 -5.71 24.31
CA SER A 186 12.00 -6.40 23.62
C SER A 186 12.42 -6.84 22.21
N LYS A 187 12.03 -8.08 21.88
CA LYS A 187 12.56 -8.91 20.79
C LYS A 187 12.40 -8.34 19.38
N VAL A 188 13.46 -8.57 18.62
CA VAL A 188 13.67 -8.61 17.16
C VAL A 188 12.38 -8.54 16.32
N HIS A 189 12.24 -7.45 15.55
CA HIS A 189 11.33 -7.40 14.43
C HIS A 189 11.87 -8.36 13.36
N THR A 190 11.25 -9.53 13.20
CA THR A 190 11.61 -10.42 12.08
C THR A 190 10.90 -9.92 10.84
N ILE A 191 11.67 -9.45 9.85
CA ILE A 191 11.12 -9.11 8.55
C ILE A 191 10.73 -10.41 7.85
N ARG A 192 9.48 -10.49 7.40
CA ARG A 192 9.06 -11.60 6.54
C ARG A 192 9.66 -11.40 5.15
N GLY A 193 10.67 -12.18 4.81
CA GLY A 193 11.26 -12.22 3.47
C GLY A 193 10.31 -12.83 2.43
N GLY A 194 10.58 -12.54 1.15
CA GLY A 194 9.88 -13.17 0.02
C GLY A 194 8.51 -12.57 -0.33
N LEU A 195 8.14 -11.39 0.22
CA LEU A 195 7.00 -10.60 -0.27
C LEU A 195 7.48 -9.62 -1.34
N PRO A 196 6.60 -9.05 -2.20
CA PRO A 196 7.03 -8.08 -3.21
C PRO A 196 7.87 -6.92 -2.63
N LEU A 197 7.51 -6.41 -1.46
CA LEU A 197 8.24 -5.34 -0.76
C LEU A 197 9.56 -5.82 -0.11
N THR A 198 9.69 -7.12 0.14
CA THR A 198 10.84 -7.75 0.83
C THR A 198 11.50 -8.84 -0.03
N ALA A 199 11.37 -8.76 -1.36
CA ALA A 199 11.70 -9.86 -2.26
C ALA A 199 13.20 -10.23 -2.23
N ASN A 200 14.05 -9.23 -2.00
CA ASN A 200 15.50 -9.39 -1.87
C ASN A 200 15.98 -9.51 -0.42
N ILE A 201 15.05 -9.67 0.54
CA ILE A 201 15.38 -9.91 1.94
C ILE A 201 15.19 -11.41 2.21
N PRO A 202 16.23 -12.13 2.68
CA PRO A 202 16.10 -13.54 3.04
C PRO A 202 14.96 -13.77 4.02
N ALA A 203 14.25 -14.90 3.89
CA ALA A 203 13.33 -15.34 4.93
C ALA A 203 14.13 -15.66 6.20
N GLY A 204 13.84 -14.93 7.28
CA GLY A 204 14.43 -15.16 8.60
C GLY A 204 13.82 -16.34 9.33
#